data_AF-A0A2N2DAK8-F1
#
_entry.id   AF-A0A2N2DAK8-F1
#
_cell.length_a   1.000
_cell.length_b   1.000
_cell.length_c   1.000
_cell.angle_alpha   90.00
_cell.angle_beta   90.00
_cell.angle_gamma   90.00
#
_symmetry.space_group_name_H-M   'P 1'
#
loop_
_entity.id
_entity.type
_entity.pdbx_description
1 polymer ?
#
loop_
_entity_poly.entity_id
_entity_poly.type
_entity_poly.pdbx_seq_one_letter_code
_entity_poly.pdbx_strand_id
1 'polypeptide(L)'
;MTKLETVITTILQQLKSDLANETWESRRRYFNQMLKCANSLGITEPCSELYDTFISDNNGSPERHALHVRCVKLVDAFACTQARDEHGLLFNEPPMPDDAEVNEFFQGREFPITADVRIDHLIVKADIEMRYLHLTDSTMGQYKHSWMKIRRYFYDAGVSGYDETLLNCFIQEINDLRNKGSMKEWKWKINRKAAHVLIEVANTGYFLWGMINRDAGCNSLEAASIRSQYLESLEQRNISRSTIDLYDYVFRKTVEFAGIETPKDIQFLSPQKIHLVITKFAGICNRRSMATVLPILRSQLVFFHTAGLIIKDLSGIVMGGFVQRGSVAAYISEKDQTKLVAQLAKESKRTKAVILLAMHLGLRDCDICNLTFQAIDWRNDKIKLLQKKTGEPLVLPLLPDIGNALMDYILNERPKRADHYPYIFLRKQAPHNKLTSVYSTCSRLLGYLGIKPVNGTARGVHLFRYSMVHKLLAAKVPHQVITDALGHTSKESDKPYLSMEESMLRMCA
;
A
#
# COMPACT_ATOMS: atom_id res chain seq x y z
N MET A 1 -45.29 27.83 -25.25
CA MET A 1 -44.36 26.96 -24.53
C MET A 1 -42.95 27.35 -24.92
N THR A 2 -42.09 27.65 -23.96
CA THR A 2 -40.66 27.91 -24.22
C THR A 2 -39.94 26.62 -24.59
N LYS A 3 -38.73 26.72 -25.15
CA LYS A 3 -37.89 25.56 -25.46
C LYS A 3 -37.54 24.78 -24.19
N LEU A 4 -37.25 25.49 -23.10
CA LEU A 4 -37.01 24.91 -21.78
C LEU A 4 -38.25 24.13 -21.25
N GLU A 5 -39.44 24.70 -21.35
CA GLU A 5 -40.69 24.04 -20.93
C GLU A 5 -40.95 22.74 -21.71
N THR A 6 -40.63 22.75 -23.01
CA THR A 6 -40.80 21.59 -23.89
C THR A 6 -39.83 20.47 -23.51
N VAL A 7 -38.56 20.82 -23.26
CA VAL A 7 -37.52 19.88 -22.78
C VAL A 7 -37.93 19.26 -21.44
N ILE A 8 -38.31 20.08 -20.46
CA ILE A 8 -38.70 19.61 -19.12
C ILE A 8 -39.93 18.70 -19.19
N THR A 9 -40.93 19.05 -19.99
CA THR A 9 -42.15 18.23 -20.14
C THR A 9 -41.82 16.85 -20.72
N THR A 10 -40.94 16.81 -21.71
CA THR A 10 -40.50 15.56 -22.35
C THR A 10 -39.72 14.69 -21.37
N ILE A 11 -38.78 15.27 -20.61
CA ILE A 11 -38.03 14.56 -19.57
C ILE A 11 -38.97 13.99 -18.51
N LEU A 12 -39.92 14.77 -18.02
CA LEU A 12 -40.89 14.31 -17.01
C LEU A 12 -41.77 13.17 -17.53
N GLN A 13 -42.15 13.17 -18.81
CA GLN A 13 -42.91 12.09 -19.42
C GLN A 13 -42.09 10.80 -19.49
N GLN A 14 -40.83 10.87 -19.92
CA GLN A 14 -39.91 9.72 -19.97
C GLN A 14 -39.66 9.15 -18.56
N LEU A 15 -39.44 9.99 -17.57
CA LEU A 15 -39.20 9.57 -16.19
C LEU A 15 -40.41 8.92 -15.50
N LYS A 16 -41.63 9.08 -16.05
CA LYS A 16 -42.85 8.61 -15.40
C LYS A 16 -42.99 7.09 -15.42
N SER A 17 -42.47 6.41 -16.44
CA SER A 17 -42.48 4.94 -16.52
C SER A 17 -41.47 4.28 -15.58
N ASP A 18 -40.38 4.98 -15.28
CA ASP A 18 -39.18 4.38 -14.69
C ASP A 18 -39.03 4.64 -13.17
N LEU A 19 -39.92 5.45 -12.59
CA LEU A 19 -39.82 5.91 -11.20
C LEU A 19 -41.08 5.66 -10.40
N ALA A 20 -40.91 5.43 -9.11
CA ALA A 20 -41.99 5.50 -8.14
C ALA A 20 -42.63 6.91 -8.13
N ASN A 21 -43.94 6.96 -7.91
CA ASN A 21 -44.74 8.19 -8.04
C ASN A 21 -44.25 9.32 -7.13
N GLU A 22 -43.80 9.01 -5.92
CA GLU A 22 -43.26 9.97 -4.95
C GLU A 22 -41.93 10.58 -5.42
N THR A 23 -41.08 9.76 -6.06
CA THR A 23 -39.80 10.21 -6.63
C THR A 23 -40.05 11.10 -7.85
N TRP A 24 -41.03 10.74 -8.68
CA TRP A 24 -41.43 11.51 -9.84
C TRP A 24 -42.01 12.88 -9.45
N GLU A 25 -42.95 12.93 -8.49
CA GLU A 25 -43.51 14.20 -7.98
C GLU A 25 -42.43 15.08 -7.34
N SER A 26 -41.47 14.47 -6.63
CA SER A 26 -40.33 15.21 -6.11
C SER A 26 -39.53 15.88 -7.24
N ARG A 27 -39.17 15.13 -8.30
CA ARG A 27 -38.45 15.69 -9.47
C ARG A 27 -39.25 16.78 -10.17
N ARG A 28 -40.55 16.58 -10.35
CA ARG A 28 -41.45 17.59 -10.93
C ARG A 28 -41.44 18.90 -10.14
N ARG A 29 -41.41 18.87 -8.81
CA ARG A 29 -41.31 20.09 -7.98
C ARG A 29 -40.03 20.87 -8.26
N TYR A 30 -38.88 20.21 -8.39
CA TYR A 30 -37.61 20.89 -8.70
C TYR A 30 -37.54 21.40 -10.13
N PHE A 31 -38.09 20.68 -11.11
CA PHE A 31 -38.23 21.21 -12.47
C PHE A 31 -39.14 22.46 -12.52
N ASN A 32 -40.22 22.49 -11.75
CA ASN A 32 -41.05 23.69 -11.61
C ASN A 32 -40.29 24.86 -10.96
N GLN A 33 -39.37 24.58 -10.04
CA GLN A 33 -38.49 25.61 -9.49
C GLN A 33 -37.50 26.13 -10.55
N MET A 34 -36.93 25.25 -11.38
CA MET A 34 -36.06 25.66 -12.49
C MET A 34 -36.82 26.55 -13.49
N LEU A 35 -38.08 26.24 -13.81
CA LEU A 35 -38.93 27.10 -14.65
C LEU A 35 -39.19 28.47 -14.02
N LYS A 36 -39.42 28.53 -12.69
CA LYS A 36 -39.56 29.80 -11.98
C LYS A 36 -38.27 30.62 -12.02
N CYS A 37 -37.12 29.97 -11.83
CA CYS A 37 -35.80 30.58 -11.94
C CYS A 37 -35.58 31.15 -13.36
N ALA A 38 -35.86 30.36 -14.40
CA ALA A 38 -35.78 30.80 -15.79
C ALA A 38 -36.65 32.01 -16.09
N ASN A 39 -37.90 32.01 -15.60
CA ASN A 39 -38.81 33.16 -15.74
C ASN A 39 -38.29 34.42 -15.06
N SER A 40 -37.68 34.30 -13.87
CA SER A 40 -37.08 35.46 -13.18
C SER A 40 -35.86 36.03 -13.89
N LEU A 41 -35.15 35.21 -14.66
CA LEU A 41 -33.96 35.61 -15.44
C LEU A 41 -34.31 36.01 -16.88
N GLY A 42 -35.56 35.83 -17.33
CA GLY A 42 -35.95 36.04 -18.73
C GLY A 42 -35.39 34.99 -19.71
N ILE A 43 -34.93 33.85 -19.21
CA ILE A 43 -34.31 32.78 -20.01
C ILE A 43 -35.39 31.82 -20.51
N THR A 44 -35.41 31.55 -21.81
CA THR A 44 -36.41 30.67 -22.46
C THR A 44 -35.82 29.38 -23.03
N GLU A 45 -34.49 29.28 -23.08
CA GLU A 45 -33.74 28.11 -23.55
C GLU A 45 -32.81 27.57 -22.45
N PRO A 46 -32.52 26.26 -22.42
CA PRO A 46 -31.52 25.72 -21.50
C PRO A 46 -30.12 26.31 -21.79
N CYS A 47 -29.44 26.83 -20.77
CA CYS A 47 -28.10 27.42 -20.88
C CYS A 47 -27.35 27.36 -19.53
N SER A 48 -26.03 27.58 -19.56
CA SER A 48 -25.17 27.54 -18.36
C SER A 48 -25.58 28.56 -17.30
N GLU A 49 -25.94 29.78 -17.70
CA GLU A 49 -26.36 30.86 -16.79
C GLU A 49 -27.57 30.46 -15.94
N LEU A 50 -28.56 29.79 -16.55
CA LEU A 50 -29.71 29.24 -15.83
C LEU A 50 -29.29 28.14 -14.84
N TYR A 51 -28.42 27.23 -15.28
CA TYR A 51 -28.00 26.11 -14.46
C TYR A 51 -27.22 26.57 -13.22
N ASP A 52 -26.29 27.50 -13.39
CA ASP A 52 -25.45 28.03 -12.31
C ASP A 52 -26.33 28.76 -11.28
N THR A 53 -27.25 29.61 -11.74
CA THR A 53 -28.19 30.33 -10.87
C THR A 53 -29.14 29.38 -10.15
N PHE A 54 -29.63 28.35 -10.84
CA PHE A 54 -30.50 27.36 -10.25
C PHE A 54 -29.77 26.53 -9.19
N ILE A 55 -28.55 26.06 -9.45
CA ILE A 55 -27.76 25.25 -8.49
C ILE A 55 -27.37 26.05 -7.24
N SER A 56 -27.11 27.35 -7.40
CA SER A 56 -26.76 28.25 -6.29
C SER A 56 -27.95 28.61 -5.40
N ASP A 57 -29.20 28.53 -5.88
CA ASP A 57 -30.43 28.58 -5.07
C ASP A 57 -30.68 27.27 -4.28
N ASN A 58 -29.69 26.82 -3.51
CA ASN A 58 -29.80 25.62 -2.68
C ASN A 58 -30.14 25.92 -1.20
N ASN A 59 -30.24 27.20 -0.80
CA ASN A 59 -30.50 27.65 0.57
C ASN A 59 -29.60 26.97 1.63
N GLY A 60 -28.36 26.63 1.27
CA GLY A 60 -27.42 25.95 2.17
C GLY A 60 -27.74 24.48 2.45
N SER A 61 -28.72 23.88 1.76
CA SER A 61 -29.07 22.46 1.91
C SER A 61 -28.29 21.59 0.91
N PRO A 62 -27.44 20.66 1.39
CA PRO A 62 -26.72 19.72 0.51
C PRO A 62 -27.66 18.82 -0.30
N GLU A 63 -28.79 18.44 0.27
CA GLU A 63 -29.81 17.61 -0.39
C GLU A 63 -30.45 18.38 -1.54
N ARG A 64 -30.81 19.65 -1.30
CA ARG A 64 -31.36 20.52 -2.34
C ARG A 64 -30.36 20.74 -3.48
N HIS A 65 -29.11 21.02 -3.14
CA HIS A 65 -28.03 21.16 -4.12
C HIS A 65 -27.92 19.89 -5.00
N ALA A 66 -27.91 18.70 -4.39
CA ALA A 66 -27.84 17.44 -5.13
C ALA A 66 -29.05 17.23 -6.08
N LEU A 67 -30.24 17.64 -5.67
CA LEU A 67 -31.46 17.56 -6.49
C LEU A 67 -31.44 18.57 -7.63
N HIS A 68 -30.93 19.78 -7.41
CA HIS A 68 -30.75 20.80 -8.44
C HIS A 68 -29.76 20.34 -9.50
N VAL A 69 -28.58 19.86 -9.08
CA VAL A 69 -27.56 19.26 -9.96
C VAL A 69 -28.16 18.10 -10.76
N ARG A 70 -28.98 17.25 -10.15
CA ARG A 70 -29.65 16.15 -10.87
C ARG A 70 -30.63 16.64 -11.94
N CYS A 71 -31.39 17.70 -11.69
CA CYS A 71 -32.28 18.28 -12.70
C CYS A 71 -31.48 18.89 -13.84
N VAL A 72 -30.43 19.66 -13.53
CA VAL A 72 -29.51 20.23 -14.54
C VAL A 72 -28.92 19.14 -15.41
N LYS A 73 -28.41 18.04 -14.84
CA LYS A 73 -27.89 16.90 -15.62
C LYS A 73 -28.91 16.35 -16.61
N LEU A 74 -30.18 16.24 -16.24
CA LEU A 74 -31.23 15.73 -17.14
C LEU A 74 -31.53 16.71 -18.27
N VAL A 75 -31.63 18.02 -17.96
CA VAL A 75 -31.86 19.05 -18.98
C VAL A 75 -30.66 19.15 -19.92
N ASP A 76 -29.45 19.16 -19.37
CA ASP A 76 -28.22 19.20 -20.14
C ASP A 76 -28.06 17.98 -21.06
N ALA A 77 -28.38 16.78 -20.57
CA ALA A 77 -28.33 15.55 -21.38
C ALA A 77 -29.33 15.58 -22.54
N PHE A 78 -30.53 16.12 -22.32
CA PHE A 78 -31.56 16.20 -23.35
C PHE A 78 -31.30 17.33 -24.36
N ALA A 79 -30.87 18.50 -23.86
CA ALA A 79 -30.64 19.69 -24.66
C ALA A 79 -29.22 19.74 -25.27
N CYS A 80 -28.34 18.82 -24.90
CA CYS A 80 -26.94 18.74 -25.31
C CYS A 80 -26.17 20.06 -25.09
N THR A 81 -26.44 20.76 -23.98
CA THR A 81 -25.85 22.08 -23.70
C THR A 81 -24.36 22.03 -23.34
N GLN A 82 -23.81 20.84 -23.07
CA GLN A 82 -22.42 20.63 -22.63
C GLN A 82 -22.04 21.50 -21.43
N ALA A 83 -22.99 21.69 -20.51
CA ALA A 83 -22.79 22.51 -19.34
C ALA A 83 -21.76 21.89 -18.39
N ARG A 84 -21.02 22.76 -17.71
CA ARG A 84 -19.94 22.41 -16.79
C ARG A 84 -20.32 22.79 -15.36
N ASP A 85 -19.78 22.06 -14.38
CA ASP A 85 -19.92 22.37 -12.96
C ASP A 85 -18.94 23.47 -12.51
N GLU A 86 -18.99 23.80 -11.22
CA GLU A 86 -18.13 24.81 -10.58
C GLU A 86 -16.62 24.51 -10.67
N HIS A 87 -16.25 23.30 -11.05
CA HIS A 87 -14.87 22.86 -11.26
C HIS A 87 -14.51 22.73 -12.75
N GLY A 88 -15.40 23.17 -13.65
CA GLY A 88 -15.20 23.12 -15.09
C GLY A 88 -15.49 21.75 -15.71
N LEU A 89 -16.07 20.80 -14.98
CA LEU A 89 -16.33 19.45 -15.46
C LEU A 89 -17.71 19.33 -16.11
N LEU A 90 -17.81 18.65 -17.26
CA LEU A 90 -19.10 18.40 -17.91
C LEU A 90 -20.09 17.69 -16.98
N PHE A 91 -21.33 18.18 -16.93
CA PHE A 91 -22.41 17.52 -16.18
C PHE A 91 -22.71 16.12 -16.72
N ASN A 92 -22.66 15.98 -18.04
CA ASN A 92 -22.76 14.71 -18.76
C ASN A 92 -21.52 14.52 -19.64
N GLU A 93 -20.59 13.68 -19.18
CA GLU A 93 -19.44 13.29 -19.99
C GLU A 93 -19.87 12.36 -21.14
N PRO A 94 -19.17 12.35 -22.28
CA PRO A 94 -19.43 11.38 -23.35
C PRO A 94 -19.40 9.94 -22.80
N PRO A 95 -20.24 9.03 -23.33
CA PRO A 95 -20.23 7.64 -22.91
C PRO A 95 -18.85 7.01 -23.18
N MET A 96 -18.48 6.04 -22.35
CA MET A 96 -17.31 5.20 -22.60
C MET A 96 -17.64 4.20 -23.71
N PRO A 97 -16.67 3.82 -24.55
CA PRO A 97 -16.86 2.74 -25.53
C PRO A 97 -17.15 1.42 -24.80
N ASP A 98 -17.85 0.50 -25.45
CA ASP A 98 -18.14 -0.80 -24.87
C ASP A 98 -16.98 -1.80 -25.04
N ASP A 99 -17.09 -2.95 -24.36
CA ASP A 99 -16.03 -3.97 -24.39
C ASP A 99 -15.82 -4.57 -25.79
N ALA A 100 -16.88 -4.71 -26.59
CA ALA A 100 -16.79 -5.32 -27.92
C ALA A 100 -16.09 -4.37 -28.89
N GLU A 101 -16.51 -3.10 -28.89
CA GLU A 101 -15.88 -2.01 -29.64
C GLU A 101 -14.40 -1.91 -29.32
N VAL A 102 -14.03 -1.94 -28.03
CA VAL A 102 -12.63 -1.82 -27.59
C VAL A 102 -11.81 -3.05 -27.99
N ASN A 103 -12.35 -4.26 -27.83
CA ASN A 103 -11.63 -5.47 -28.22
C ASN A 103 -11.39 -5.52 -29.73
N GLU A 104 -12.37 -5.15 -30.54
CA GLU A 104 -12.24 -5.03 -31.99
C GLU A 104 -11.22 -3.94 -32.36
N PHE A 105 -11.30 -2.77 -31.72
CA PHE A 105 -10.38 -1.65 -31.96
C PHE A 105 -8.90 -2.00 -31.71
N PHE A 106 -8.61 -2.80 -30.68
CA PHE A 106 -7.25 -3.24 -30.34
C PHE A 106 -6.84 -4.55 -31.02
N GLN A 107 -7.72 -5.23 -31.75
CA GLN A 107 -7.40 -6.48 -32.41
C GLN A 107 -6.37 -6.26 -33.52
N GLY A 108 -5.21 -6.92 -33.41
CA GLY A 108 -4.14 -6.85 -34.42
C GLY A 108 -3.35 -5.53 -34.43
N ARG A 109 -3.61 -4.62 -33.48
CA ARG A 109 -2.76 -3.42 -33.30
C ARG A 109 -1.44 -3.77 -32.61
N GLU A 110 -0.38 -3.06 -33.01
CA GLU A 110 0.93 -3.16 -32.39
C GLU A 110 1.04 -2.27 -31.15
N PHE A 111 1.93 -2.67 -30.23
CA PHE A 111 2.24 -1.94 -28.99
C PHE A 111 3.76 -1.65 -28.98
N PRO A 112 4.21 -0.49 -28.47
CA PRO A 112 3.45 0.56 -27.77
C PRO A 112 2.50 1.34 -28.69
N ILE A 113 1.34 1.74 -28.16
CA ILE A 113 0.33 2.48 -28.93
C ILE A 113 0.81 3.89 -29.28
N THR A 114 0.42 4.37 -30.46
CA THR A 114 0.64 5.75 -30.90
C THR A 114 -0.43 6.70 -30.33
N ALA A 115 -0.20 8.01 -30.45
CA ALA A 115 -1.06 9.06 -29.88
C ALA A 115 -2.49 9.14 -30.49
N ASP A 116 -2.80 8.31 -31.49
CA ASP A 116 -4.10 8.21 -32.14
C ASP A 116 -5.15 7.48 -31.28
N VAL A 117 -4.72 6.73 -30.27
CA VAL A 117 -5.64 5.99 -29.40
C VAL A 117 -6.28 6.92 -28.38
N ARG A 118 -7.60 7.04 -28.40
CA ARG A 118 -8.34 7.84 -27.41
C ARG A 118 -8.13 7.31 -25.99
N ILE A 119 -8.00 8.22 -25.03
CA ILE A 119 -7.85 7.87 -23.60
C ILE A 119 -9.03 7.02 -23.10
N ASP A 120 -10.23 7.22 -23.65
CA ASP A 120 -11.43 6.44 -23.34
C ASP A 120 -11.26 4.95 -23.66
N HIS A 121 -10.71 4.64 -24.84
CA HIS A 121 -10.50 3.26 -25.31
C HIS A 121 -9.44 2.58 -24.45
N LEU A 122 -8.37 3.30 -24.11
CA LEU A 122 -7.31 2.78 -23.25
C LEU A 122 -7.80 2.47 -21.83
N ILE A 123 -8.69 3.30 -21.28
CA ILE A 123 -9.29 3.06 -19.96
C ILE A 123 -10.11 1.77 -19.94
N VAL A 124 -10.94 1.53 -20.97
CA VAL A 124 -11.76 0.32 -21.05
C VAL A 124 -10.87 -0.90 -21.31
N LYS A 125 -9.86 -0.79 -22.17
CA LYS A 125 -8.87 -1.85 -22.37
C LYS A 125 -8.17 -2.22 -21.06
N ALA A 126 -7.76 -1.23 -20.27
CA ALA A 126 -7.18 -1.45 -18.94
C ALA A 126 -8.15 -2.11 -17.95
N ASP A 127 -9.45 -1.77 -17.98
CA ASP A 127 -10.49 -2.46 -17.20
C ASP A 127 -10.55 -3.95 -17.55
N ILE A 128 -10.59 -4.28 -18.86
CA ILE A 128 -10.61 -5.65 -19.38
C ILE A 128 -9.36 -6.42 -18.94
N GLU A 129 -8.17 -5.86 -19.15
CA GLU A 129 -6.89 -6.48 -18.78
C GLU A 129 -6.73 -6.70 -17.27
N MET A 130 -7.49 -5.99 -16.43
CA MET A 130 -7.46 -6.20 -14.98
C MET A 130 -8.41 -7.30 -14.48
N ARG A 131 -9.33 -7.82 -15.31
CA ARG A 131 -10.40 -8.73 -14.86
C ARG A 131 -9.89 -10.07 -14.34
N TYR A 132 -8.75 -10.58 -14.84
CA TYR A 132 -8.15 -11.83 -14.34
C TYR A 132 -7.74 -11.75 -12.86
N LEU A 133 -7.62 -10.54 -12.31
CA LEU A 133 -7.31 -10.34 -10.89
C LEU A 133 -8.50 -10.65 -9.98
N HIS A 134 -9.72 -10.78 -10.52
CA HIS A 134 -10.94 -11.03 -9.74
C HIS A 134 -11.07 -10.08 -8.53
N LEU A 135 -10.82 -8.78 -8.77
CA LEU A 135 -10.92 -7.75 -7.74
C LEU A 135 -12.37 -7.59 -7.27
N THR A 136 -12.56 -7.12 -6.04
CA THR A 136 -13.90 -6.80 -5.55
C THR A 136 -14.47 -5.57 -6.27
N ASP A 137 -15.80 -5.49 -6.41
CA ASP A 137 -16.48 -4.35 -7.04
C ASP A 137 -16.06 -3.01 -6.43
N SER A 138 -15.88 -2.98 -5.11
CA SER A 138 -15.39 -1.79 -4.40
C SER A 138 -13.98 -1.39 -4.85
N THR A 139 -13.08 -2.35 -5.01
CA THR A 139 -11.69 -2.09 -5.44
C THR A 139 -11.67 -1.64 -6.90
N MET A 140 -12.43 -2.32 -7.77
CA MET A 140 -12.55 -1.95 -9.17
C MET A 140 -13.19 -0.56 -9.34
N GLY A 141 -14.19 -0.23 -8.52
CA GLY A 141 -14.80 1.09 -8.46
C GLY A 141 -13.79 2.19 -8.13
N GLN A 142 -12.81 1.93 -7.26
CA GLN A 142 -11.74 2.88 -6.97
C GLN A 142 -10.82 3.13 -8.18
N TYR A 143 -10.50 2.10 -8.96
CA TYR A 143 -9.79 2.26 -10.24
C TYR A 143 -10.60 3.08 -11.23
N LYS A 144 -11.87 2.73 -11.44
CA LYS A 144 -12.77 3.47 -12.33
C LYS A 144 -12.87 4.94 -11.95
N HIS A 145 -13.03 5.26 -10.66
CA HIS A 145 -13.02 6.64 -10.18
C HIS A 145 -11.69 7.37 -10.42
N SER A 146 -10.56 6.67 -10.37
CA SER A 146 -9.29 7.26 -10.72
C SER A 146 -9.14 7.48 -12.22
N TRP A 147 -9.55 6.52 -13.04
CA TRP A 147 -9.49 6.65 -14.50
C TRP A 147 -10.39 7.76 -15.00
N MET A 148 -11.56 7.98 -14.41
CA MET A 148 -12.40 9.13 -14.75
C MET A 148 -11.73 10.47 -14.40
N LYS A 149 -10.92 10.54 -13.34
CA LYS A 149 -10.12 11.75 -13.06
C LYS A 149 -9.02 11.97 -14.08
N ILE A 150 -8.33 10.89 -14.48
CA ILE A 150 -7.31 10.95 -15.53
C ILE A 150 -7.94 11.39 -16.85
N ARG A 151 -9.09 10.82 -17.21
CA ARG A 151 -9.87 11.21 -18.39
C ARG A 151 -10.19 12.71 -18.40
N ARG A 152 -10.69 13.25 -17.29
CA ARG A 152 -10.98 14.68 -17.14
C ARG A 152 -9.73 15.53 -17.30
N TYR A 153 -8.63 15.12 -16.67
CA TYR A 153 -7.33 15.79 -16.79
C TYR A 153 -6.86 15.92 -18.25
N PHE A 154 -7.10 14.87 -19.06
CA PHE A 154 -6.80 14.88 -20.50
C PHE A 154 -7.67 15.89 -21.26
N TYR A 155 -8.99 15.88 -21.02
CA TYR A 155 -9.91 16.78 -21.70
C TYR A 155 -9.75 18.24 -21.28
N ASP A 156 -9.39 18.51 -20.03
CA ASP A 156 -9.10 19.87 -19.55
C ASP A 156 -7.83 20.44 -20.21
N ALA A 157 -6.88 19.56 -20.58
CA ALA A 157 -5.72 19.91 -21.41
C ALA A 157 -6.03 20.00 -22.91
N GLY A 158 -7.27 19.74 -23.33
CA GLY A 158 -7.68 19.72 -24.75
C GLY A 158 -7.18 18.50 -25.53
N VAL A 159 -6.69 17.46 -24.85
CA VAL A 159 -6.13 16.26 -25.47
C VAL A 159 -7.11 15.09 -25.30
N SER A 160 -7.48 14.43 -26.41
CA SER A 160 -8.36 13.26 -26.38
C SER A 160 -7.63 11.93 -26.59
N GLY A 161 -6.44 11.96 -27.20
CA GLY A 161 -5.55 10.81 -27.38
C GLY A 161 -4.72 10.50 -26.14
N TYR A 162 -4.16 9.29 -26.07
CA TYR A 162 -3.15 8.93 -25.08
C TYR A 162 -1.87 9.75 -25.30
N ASP A 163 -1.36 10.30 -24.21
CA ASP A 163 -0.08 11.00 -24.14
C ASP A 163 0.57 10.63 -22.81
N GLU A 164 1.67 9.86 -22.88
CA GLU A 164 2.41 9.43 -21.71
C GLU A 164 2.99 10.61 -20.92
N THR A 165 3.37 11.69 -21.61
CA THR A 165 3.92 12.91 -21.00
C THR A 165 2.87 13.56 -20.12
N LEU A 166 1.65 13.71 -20.63
CA LEU A 166 0.54 14.28 -19.89
C LEU A 166 0.15 13.42 -18.68
N LEU A 167 0.19 12.09 -18.83
CA LEU A 167 -0.08 11.16 -17.73
C LEU A 167 1.01 11.22 -16.64
N ASN A 168 2.27 11.42 -17.03
CA ASN A 168 3.36 11.68 -16.10
C ASN A 168 3.21 13.03 -15.38
N CYS A 169 2.74 14.08 -16.06
CA CYS A 169 2.38 15.35 -15.42
C CYS A 169 1.29 15.17 -14.34
N PHE A 170 0.24 14.39 -14.64
CA PHE A 170 -0.78 14.02 -13.65
C PHE A 170 -0.16 13.31 -12.43
N ILE A 171 0.76 12.36 -12.65
CA ILE A 171 1.45 11.65 -11.56
C ILE A 171 2.27 12.62 -10.70
N GLN A 172 2.95 13.60 -11.30
CA GLN A 172 3.71 14.60 -10.55
C GLN A 172 2.80 15.51 -9.73
N GLU A 173 1.69 15.98 -10.29
CA GLU A 173 0.74 16.83 -9.57
C GLU A 173 0.18 16.13 -8.33
N ILE A 174 -0.21 14.86 -8.44
CA ILE A 174 -0.70 14.11 -7.27
C ILE A 174 0.40 13.82 -6.25
N ASN A 175 1.67 13.71 -6.67
CA ASN A 175 2.81 13.59 -5.75
C ASN A 175 2.98 14.88 -4.94
N ASP A 176 2.90 16.04 -5.59
CA ASP A 176 3.01 17.34 -4.95
C ASP A 176 1.86 17.59 -3.96
N LEU A 177 0.63 17.26 -4.34
CA LEU A 177 -0.53 17.36 -3.45
C LEU A 177 -0.37 16.48 -2.20
N ARG A 178 0.21 15.29 -2.36
CA ARG A 178 0.52 14.40 -1.23
C ARG A 178 1.64 14.98 -0.35
N ASN A 179 2.70 15.49 -0.95
CA ASN A 179 3.83 16.08 -0.23
C ASN A 179 3.41 17.34 0.57
N LYS A 180 2.46 18.12 0.05
CA LYS A 180 1.82 19.26 0.73
C LYS A 180 0.77 18.84 1.77
N GLY A 181 0.51 17.54 1.97
CA GLY A 181 -0.49 17.02 2.90
C GLY A 181 -1.95 17.21 2.47
N SER A 182 -2.20 17.73 1.26
CA SER A 182 -3.53 17.99 0.70
C SER A 182 -4.21 16.73 0.13
N MET A 183 -3.46 15.64 -0.05
CA MET A 183 -3.98 14.35 -0.51
C MET A 183 -3.72 13.22 0.48
N LYS A 184 -4.78 12.47 0.82
CA LYS A 184 -4.68 11.26 1.66
C LYS A 184 -3.85 10.17 0.97
N GLU A 185 -3.02 9.47 1.74
CA GLU A 185 -2.10 8.42 1.26
C GLU A 185 -2.78 7.35 0.40
N TRP A 186 -3.96 6.87 0.78
CA TRP A 186 -4.66 5.82 0.03
C TRP A 186 -5.17 6.34 -1.33
N LYS A 187 -5.61 7.60 -1.40
CA LYS A 187 -6.10 8.26 -2.62
C LYS A 187 -4.93 8.50 -3.58
N TRP A 188 -3.78 8.93 -3.04
CA TRP A 188 -2.54 9.03 -3.79
C TRP A 188 -2.11 7.67 -4.39
N LYS A 189 -2.12 6.60 -3.57
CA LYS A 189 -1.73 5.25 -4.02
C LYS A 189 -2.59 4.74 -5.17
N ILE A 190 -3.93 4.85 -5.06
CA ILE A 190 -4.81 4.36 -6.12
C ILE A 190 -4.70 5.22 -7.38
N ASN A 191 -4.61 6.55 -7.25
CA ASN A 191 -4.46 7.43 -8.40
C ASN A 191 -3.19 7.13 -9.18
N ARG A 192 -2.07 7.01 -8.46
CA ARG A 192 -0.78 6.63 -9.05
C ARG A 192 -0.86 5.24 -9.68
N LYS A 193 -1.47 4.26 -9.01
CA LYS A 193 -1.58 2.89 -9.56
C LYS A 193 -2.43 2.83 -10.83
N ALA A 194 -3.55 3.52 -10.86
CA ALA A 194 -4.42 3.60 -12.03
C ALA A 194 -3.71 4.23 -13.24
N ALA A 195 -2.91 5.28 -13.03
CA ALA A 195 -2.12 5.91 -14.09
C ALA A 195 -1.08 4.93 -14.66
N HIS A 196 -0.30 4.26 -13.80
CA HIS A 196 0.68 3.28 -14.27
C HIS A 196 0.06 2.05 -14.95
N VAL A 197 -1.17 1.65 -14.60
CA VAL A 197 -1.89 0.61 -15.36
C VAL A 197 -2.08 1.06 -16.80
N LEU A 198 -2.52 2.30 -17.03
CA LEU A 198 -2.71 2.84 -18.38
C LEU A 198 -1.38 2.89 -19.15
N ILE A 199 -0.28 3.33 -18.49
CA ILE A 199 1.06 3.33 -19.09
C ILE A 199 1.48 1.91 -19.51
N GLU A 200 1.28 0.92 -18.65
CA GLU A 200 1.68 -0.47 -18.94
C GLU A 200 0.86 -1.08 -20.07
N VAL A 201 -0.46 -0.87 -20.06
CA VAL A 201 -1.37 -1.34 -21.12
C VAL A 201 -1.10 -0.62 -22.43
N ALA A 202 -0.80 0.68 -22.41
CA ALA A 202 -0.40 1.42 -23.60
C ALA A 202 0.90 0.90 -24.21
N ASN A 203 1.84 0.46 -23.37
CA ASN A 203 3.15 -0.01 -23.82
C ASN A 203 3.17 -1.48 -24.23
N THR A 204 2.33 -2.32 -23.64
CA THR A 204 2.41 -3.79 -23.80
C THR A 204 1.13 -4.45 -24.31
N GLY A 205 0.00 -3.75 -24.25
CA GLY A 205 -1.33 -4.29 -24.57
C GLY A 205 -1.96 -5.14 -23.49
N TYR A 206 -1.22 -5.46 -22.43
CA TYR A 206 -1.65 -6.29 -21.31
C TYR A 206 -1.36 -5.59 -19.98
N PHE A 207 -1.93 -6.09 -18.89
CA PHE A 207 -1.58 -5.63 -17.55
C PHE A 207 -1.09 -6.76 -16.65
N LEU A 208 0.17 -6.70 -16.24
CA LEU A 208 0.74 -7.61 -15.26
C LEU A 208 0.81 -6.94 -13.90
N TRP A 209 0.08 -7.48 -12.92
CA TRP A 209 0.14 -6.88 -11.59
C TRP A 209 1.56 -6.96 -11.03
N GLY A 210 2.16 -5.78 -10.84
CA GLY A 210 3.43 -5.58 -10.15
C GLY A 210 3.35 -4.52 -9.04
N MET A 211 4.32 -4.56 -8.12
CA MET A 211 4.57 -3.42 -7.24
C MET A 211 5.10 -2.27 -8.09
N ILE A 212 4.46 -1.11 -8.00
CA ILE A 212 5.03 0.10 -8.59
C ILE A 212 6.17 0.52 -7.68
N ASN A 213 7.39 0.37 -8.17
CA ASN A 213 8.55 0.95 -7.52
C ASN A 213 8.30 2.46 -7.39
N ARG A 214 8.50 3.02 -6.18
CA ARG A 214 8.54 4.48 -6.07
C ARG A 214 9.67 4.94 -6.98
N ASP A 215 9.42 5.91 -7.86
CA ASP A 215 10.50 6.58 -8.56
C ASP A 215 11.46 7.08 -7.51
N ALA A 216 12.58 6.37 -7.45
CA ALA A 216 13.68 6.66 -6.58
C ALA A 216 14.51 7.72 -7.31
N GLY A 217 13.92 8.90 -7.50
CA GLY A 217 14.59 10.02 -8.14
C GLY A 217 15.83 10.41 -7.33
N CYS A 218 16.99 9.92 -7.74
CA CYS A 218 18.11 10.83 -7.97
C CYS A 218 17.77 11.50 -9.30
N ASN A 219 17.37 12.77 -9.26
CA ASN A 219 16.85 13.47 -10.45
C ASN A 219 17.93 13.74 -11.52
N SER A 220 19.19 13.38 -11.27
CA SER A 220 20.29 13.43 -12.23
C SER A 220 20.86 12.02 -12.51
N LEU A 221 21.18 11.75 -13.78
CA LEU A 221 21.81 10.50 -14.26
C LEU A 221 23.08 10.14 -13.46
N GLU A 222 23.81 11.16 -13.02
CA GLU A 222 25.07 11.01 -12.31
C GLU A 222 24.86 10.63 -10.83
N ALA A 223 23.85 11.19 -10.15
CA ALA A 223 23.52 10.78 -8.79
C ALA A 223 22.92 9.36 -8.74
N ALA A 224 22.28 8.90 -9.83
CA ALA A 224 21.90 7.50 -10.01
C ALA A 224 23.13 6.58 -10.15
N SER A 225 24.18 7.02 -10.87
CA SER A 225 25.44 6.27 -10.97
C SER A 225 26.12 6.09 -9.61
N ILE A 226 26.20 7.16 -8.80
CA ILE A 226 26.78 7.10 -7.44
C ILE A 226 26.00 6.13 -6.55
N ARG A 227 24.67 6.17 -6.63
CA ARG A 227 23.81 5.23 -5.92
C ARG A 227 24.11 3.79 -6.33
N SER A 228 24.22 3.51 -7.63
CA SER A 228 24.54 2.16 -8.13
C SER A 228 25.88 1.67 -7.61
N GLN A 229 26.94 2.50 -7.67
CA GLN A 229 28.26 2.15 -7.11
C GLN A 229 28.20 1.88 -5.60
N TYR A 230 27.42 2.67 -4.86
CA TYR A 230 27.20 2.44 -3.44
C TYR A 230 26.54 1.09 -3.18
N LEU A 231 25.46 0.77 -3.89
CA LEU A 231 24.74 -0.50 -3.72
C LEU A 231 25.61 -1.71 -4.11
N GLU A 232 26.37 -1.61 -5.20
CA GLU A 232 27.32 -2.66 -5.61
C GLU A 232 28.38 -2.90 -4.52
N SER A 233 28.91 -1.84 -3.90
CA SER A 233 29.86 -1.95 -2.79
C SER A 233 29.29 -2.67 -1.56
N LEU A 234 27.96 -2.66 -1.39
CA LEU A 234 27.27 -3.40 -0.32
C LEU A 234 27.01 -4.85 -0.71
N GLU A 235 26.69 -5.11 -1.99
CA GLU A 235 26.51 -6.45 -2.54
C GLU A 235 27.80 -7.28 -2.42
N GLN A 236 28.95 -6.66 -2.72
CA GLN A 236 30.27 -7.28 -2.56
C GLN A 236 30.59 -7.68 -1.10
N ARG A 237 29.90 -7.11 -0.11
CA ARG A 237 30.03 -7.48 1.31
C ARG A 237 29.13 -8.65 1.73
N ASN A 238 28.46 -9.30 0.78
CA ASN A 238 27.53 -10.41 1.03
C ASN A 238 26.41 -10.07 2.03
N ILE A 239 25.97 -8.81 2.04
CA ILE A 239 24.88 -8.35 2.89
C ILE A 239 23.54 -8.76 2.27
N SER A 240 22.57 -9.16 3.10
CA SER A 240 21.25 -9.58 2.61
C SER A 240 20.53 -8.46 1.84
N ARG A 241 19.75 -8.81 0.81
CA ARG A 241 19.01 -7.83 0.00
C ARG A 241 18.12 -6.91 0.83
N SER A 242 17.42 -7.43 1.84
CA SER A 242 16.60 -6.60 2.74
C SER A 242 17.39 -5.57 3.53
N THR A 243 18.64 -5.87 3.86
CA THR A 243 19.54 -4.91 4.51
C THR A 243 20.02 -3.88 3.50
N ILE A 244 20.35 -4.28 2.27
CA ILE A 244 20.71 -3.37 1.18
C ILE A 244 19.55 -2.41 0.89
N ASP A 245 18.31 -2.89 0.85
CA ASP A 245 17.13 -2.05 0.64
C ASP A 245 16.97 -0.99 1.75
N LEU A 246 17.35 -1.31 2.99
CA LEU A 246 17.38 -0.35 4.09
C LEU A 246 18.51 0.67 3.93
N TYR A 247 19.69 0.23 3.49
CA TYR A 247 20.83 1.12 3.20
C TYR A 247 20.48 2.08 2.05
N ASP A 248 19.83 1.58 1.00
CA ASP A 248 19.32 2.36 -0.12
C ASP A 248 18.27 3.39 0.33
N TYR A 249 17.33 2.98 1.20
CA TYR A 249 16.35 3.89 1.77
C TYR A 249 17.02 5.07 2.50
N VAL A 250 18.00 4.77 3.36
CA VAL A 250 18.75 5.82 4.08
C VAL A 250 19.50 6.69 3.08
N PHE A 251 20.12 6.11 2.04
CA PHE A 251 20.87 6.86 1.03
C PHE A 251 19.96 7.87 0.32
N ARG A 252 18.82 7.42 -0.18
CA ARG A 252 17.86 8.27 -0.89
C ARG A 252 17.32 9.38 0.01
N LYS A 253 17.02 9.07 1.26
CA LYS A 253 16.59 10.07 2.23
C LYS A 253 17.70 11.05 2.60
N THR A 254 18.96 10.62 2.67
CA THR A 254 20.11 11.52 2.85
C THR A 254 20.22 12.50 1.69
N VAL A 255 20.14 12.03 0.44
CA VAL A 255 20.15 12.88 -0.78
C VAL A 255 19.02 13.92 -0.74
N GLU A 256 17.79 13.46 -0.51
CA GLU A 256 16.61 14.32 -0.38
C GLU A 256 16.76 15.35 0.77
N PHE A 257 17.23 14.92 1.93
CA PHE A 257 17.32 15.77 3.12
C PHE A 257 18.44 16.80 3.06
N ALA A 258 19.56 16.44 2.44
CA ALA A 258 20.71 17.32 2.20
C ALA A 258 20.49 18.29 1.03
N GLY A 259 19.44 18.11 0.23
CA GLY A 259 19.18 18.91 -0.97
C GLY A 259 20.25 18.70 -2.05
N ILE A 260 20.64 17.45 -2.26
CA ILE A 260 21.61 17.09 -3.32
C ILE A 260 20.83 16.92 -4.62
N GLU A 261 21.07 17.80 -5.58
CA GLU A 261 20.46 17.72 -6.92
C GLU A 261 21.49 17.23 -7.95
N THR A 262 22.75 17.63 -7.76
CA THR A 262 23.88 17.30 -8.61
C THR A 262 25.00 16.58 -7.84
N PRO A 263 25.86 15.79 -8.50
CA PRO A 263 27.04 15.19 -7.85
C PRO A 263 27.98 16.21 -7.24
N LYS A 264 28.06 17.41 -7.81
CA LYS A 264 28.90 18.49 -7.26
C LYS A 264 28.44 18.88 -5.85
N ASP A 265 27.14 18.78 -5.55
CA ASP A 265 26.60 19.07 -4.21
C ASP A 265 27.12 18.11 -3.15
N ILE A 266 27.53 16.90 -3.54
CA ILE A 266 28.15 15.91 -2.65
C ILE A 266 29.52 16.44 -2.19
N GLN A 267 30.31 17.02 -3.10
CA GLN A 267 31.62 17.61 -2.76
C GLN A 267 31.49 18.75 -1.74
N PHE A 268 30.36 19.46 -1.75
CA PHE A 268 30.01 20.53 -0.81
C PHE A 268 29.20 20.05 0.39
N LEU A 269 29.19 18.75 0.71
CA LEU A 269 28.65 18.26 1.96
C LEU A 269 29.42 18.87 3.13
N SER A 270 28.68 19.52 4.03
CA SER A 270 29.22 20.18 5.21
C SER A 270 28.69 19.55 6.49
N PRO A 271 29.36 19.74 7.64
CA PRO A 271 28.84 19.34 8.94
C PRO A 271 27.40 19.81 9.20
N GLN A 272 27.05 21.02 8.76
CA GLN A 272 25.72 21.61 8.91
C GLN A 272 24.67 20.86 8.09
N LYS A 273 24.99 20.45 6.85
CA LYS A 273 24.10 19.62 6.02
C LYS A 273 23.88 18.24 6.65
N ILE A 274 24.93 17.61 7.18
CA ILE A 274 24.79 16.30 7.85
C ILE A 274 23.94 16.42 9.12
N HIS A 275 24.13 17.49 9.90
CA HIS A 275 23.28 17.77 11.06
C HIS A 275 21.80 17.94 10.65
N LEU A 276 21.52 18.67 9.56
CA LEU A 276 20.16 18.81 9.01
C LEU A 276 19.55 17.46 8.62
N VAL A 277 20.32 16.58 7.97
CA VAL A 277 19.89 15.22 7.62
C VAL A 277 19.50 14.43 8.88
N ILE A 278 20.32 14.47 9.92
CA ILE A 278 20.05 13.79 11.20
C ILE A 278 18.75 14.32 11.83
N THR A 279 18.56 15.65 11.85
CA THR A 279 17.36 16.28 12.42
C THR A 279 16.11 15.91 11.61
N LYS A 280 16.18 15.90 10.28
CA LYS A 280 15.07 15.44 9.42
C LYS A 280 14.73 13.97 9.66
N PHE A 281 15.74 13.10 9.79
CA PHE A 281 15.51 11.70 10.17
C PHE A 281 14.86 11.59 11.56
N ALA A 282 15.33 12.35 12.56
CA ALA A 282 14.74 12.36 13.89
C ALA A 282 13.27 12.81 13.89
N GLY A 283 12.88 13.69 12.97
CA GLY A 283 11.48 14.09 12.77
C GLY A 283 10.57 12.99 12.22
N ILE A 284 11.13 12.01 11.48
CA ILE A 284 10.35 10.92 10.86
C ILE A 284 10.57 9.53 11.50
N CYS A 285 11.60 9.39 12.32
CA CYS A 285 12.01 8.11 12.94
C CYS A 285 11.89 8.18 14.46
N ASN A 286 11.44 7.08 15.07
CA ASN A 286 11.55 6.92 16.52
C ASN A 286 12.99 6.61 16.96
N ARG A 287 13.26 6.71 18.27
CA ARG A 287 14.60 6.48 18.87
C ARG A 287 15.24 5.14 18.50
N ARG A 288 14.46 4.06 18.38
CA ARG A 288 14.98 2.74 17.97
C ARG A 288 15.36 2.70 16.51
N SER A 289 14.54 3.30 15.64
CA SER A 289 14.86 3.45 14.22
C SER A 289 16.12 4.29 14.03
N MET A 290 16.29 5.38 14.80
CA MET A 290 17.51 6.20 14.75
C MET A 290 18.78 5.42 15.08
N ALA A 291 18.73 4.49 16.04
CA ALA A 291 19.87 3.62 16.33
C ALA A 291 20.26 2.67 15.19
N THR A 292 19.37 2.44 14.22
CA THR A 292 19.68 1.70 12.98
C THR A 292 20.11 2.63 11.86
N VAL A 293 19.46 3.80 11.72
CA VAL A 293 19.75 4.78 10.65
C VAL A 293 21.13 5.42 10.82
N LEU A 294 21.52 5.82 12.03
CA LEU A 294 22.78 6.54 12.26
C LEU A 294 24.03 5.74 11.87
N PRO A 295 24.16 4.43 12.21
CA PRO A 295 25.25 3.61 11.68
C PRO A 295 25.29 3.48 10.16
N ILE A 296 24.11 3.41 9.51
CA ILE A 296 24.02 3.34 8.05
C ILE A 296 24.49 4.66 7.44
N LEU A 297 24.05 5.79 7.99
CA LEU A 297 24.52 7.12 7.57
C LEU A 297 26.04 7.26 7.72
N ARG A 298 26.63 6.77 8.81
CA ARG A 298 28.10 6.68 8.94
C ARG A 298 28.73 5.88 7.81
N SER A 299 28.21 4.69 7.54
CA SER A 299 28.71 3.85 6.44
C SER A 299 28.60 4.53 5.08
N GLN A 300 27.58 5.38 4.85
CA GLN A 300 27.44 6.17 3.63
C GLN A 300 28.50 7.25 3.52
N LEU A 301 28.76 7.99 4.61
CA LEU A 301 29.78 9.05 4.62
C LEU A 301 31.18 8.48 4.43
N VAL A 302 31.48 7.32 5.03
CA VAL A 302 32.73 6.59 4.78
C VAL A 302 32.84 6.23 3.30
N PHE A 303 31.77 5.70 2.69
CA PHE A 303 31.77 5.38 1.26
C PHE A 303 32.02 6.63 0.40
N PHE A 304 31.36 7.76 0.67
CA PHE A 304 31.58 9.00 -0.08
C PHE A 304 33.04 9.46 0.00
N HIS A 305 33.68 9.31 1.16
CA HIS A 305 35.08 9.66 1.33
C HIS A 305 36.01 8.68 0.59
N THR A 306 35.81 7.37 0.75
CA THR A 306 36.64 6.34 0.09
C THR A 306 36.50 6.37 -1.43
N ALA A 307 35.33 6.72 -1.96
CA ALA A 307 35.08 6.91 -3.39
C ALA A 307 35.60 8.26 -3.92
N GLY A 308 36.22 9.11 -3.09
CA GLY A 308 36.75 10.41 -3.48
C GLY A 308 35.69 11.48 -3.77
N LEU A 309 34.43 11.25 -3.37
CA LEU A 309 33.32 12.18 -3.60
C LEU A 309 33.31 13.35 -2.60
N ILE A 310 33.89 13.15 -1.42
CA ILE A 310 34.16 14.20 -0.43
C ILE A 310 35.62 14.15 -0.01
N ILE A 311 36.21 15.33 0.23
CA ILE A 311 37.63 15.46 0.58
C ILE A 311 37.90 15.06 2.03
N LYS A 312 36.98 15.35 2.94
CA LYS A 312 37.11 15.05 4.38
C LYS A 312 36.08 14.00 4.77
N ASP A 313 36.48 13.02 5.58
CA ASP A 313 35.53 12.08 6.16
C ASP A 313 34.65 12.77 7.21
N LEU A 314 33.34 12.83 6.94
CA LEU A 314 32.33 13.40 7.81
C LEU A 314 31.67 12.37 8.73
N SER A 315 32.07 11.09 8.66
CA SER A 315 31.47 10.00 9.43
C SER A 315 31.53 10.22 10.94
N GLY A 316 32.60 10.85 11.44
CA GLY A 316 32.82 11.15 12.86
C GLY A 316 31.81 12.13 13.47
N ILE A 317 31.09 12.90 12.66
CA ILE A 317 30.07 13.86 13.13
C ILE A 317 28.79 13.12 13.56
N VAL A 318 28.56 11.93 13.02
CA VAL A 318 27.35 11.14 13.27
C VAL A 318 27.52 10.31 14.55
N MET A 319 27.25 10.96 15.69
CA MET A 319 27.32 10.31 16.99
C MET A 319 26.32 9.16 17.13
N GLY A 320 26.72 8.09 17.81
CA GLY A 320 25.83 6.98 18.14
C GLY A 320 24.73 7.43 19.09
N GLY A 321 23.47 7.25 18.72
CA GLY A 321 22.36 7.50 19.64
C GLY A 321 22.42 6.55 20.83
N PHE A 322 22.44 7.09 22.05
CA PHE A 322 22.32 6.27 23.26
C PHE A 322 20.94 5.63 23.31
N VAL A 323 20.88 4.30 23.24
CA VAL A 323 19.65 3.53 23.45
C VAL A 323 19.88 2.60 24.63
N GLN A 324 19.24 2.92 25.74
CA GLN A 324 19.13 2.00 26.86
C GLN A 324 18.32 0.79 26.38
N ARG A 325 18.97 -0.37 26.25
CA ARG A 325 18.27 -1.62 26.02
C ARG A 325 17.60 -1.97 27.34
N GLY A 326 16.26 -1.93 27.39
CA GLY A 326 15.51 -2.44 28.54
C GLY A 326 15.97 -3.87 28.81
N SER A 327 16.36 -4.16 30.06
CA SER A 327 17.11 -5.37 30.38
C SER A 327 16.30 -6.65 30.19
N VAL A 328 14.97 -6.61 30.35
CA VAL A 328 14.12 -7.81 30.31
C VAL A 328 13.26 -7.85 29.06
N ALA A 329 13.28 -8.97 28.35
CA ALA A 329 12.49 -9.17 27.16
C ALA A 329 10.99 -9.35 27.47
N ALA A 330 10.15 -8.78 26.61
CA ALA A 330 8.69 -8.84 26.71
C ALA A 330 8.17 -10.26 26.44
N TYR A 331 7.22 -10.73 27.25
CA TYR A 331 6.50 -12.00 27.05
C TYR A 331 5.00 -11.86 27.38
N ILE A 332 4.21 -12.84 26.96
CA ILE A 332 2.77 -12.96 27.20
C ILE A 332 2.54 -13.85 28.43
N SER A 333 1.75 -13.37 29.39
CA SER A 333 1.39 -14.12 30.59
C SER A 333 0.66 -15.43 30.26
N GLU A 334 0.72 -16.45 31.11
CA GLU A 334 0.01 -17.72 30.88
C GLU A 334 -1.50 -17.54 30.75
N LYS A 335 -2.08 -16.62 31.54
CA LYS A 335 -3.50 -16.24 31.46
C LYS A 335 -3.84 -15.69 30.08
N ASP A 336 -3.01 -14.79 29.55
CA ASP A 336 -3.22 -14.19 28.23
C ASP A 336 -2.94 -15.18 27.09
N GLN A 337 -1.99 -16.11 27.25
CA GLN A 337 -1.78 -17.21 26.30
C GLN A 337 -3.02 -18.09 26.21
N THR A 338 -3.63 -18.45 27.35
CA THR A 338 -4.87 -19.24 27.39
C THR A 338 -6.01 -18.49 26.72
N LYS A 339 -6.16 -17.19 26.99
CA LYS A 339 -7.15 -16.32 26.33
C LYS A 339 -6.93 -16.28 24.82
N LEU A 340 -5.68 -16.17 24.38
CA LEU A 340 -5.32 -16.16 22.96
C LEU A 340 -5.70 -17.47 22.29
N VAL A 341 -5.31 -18.62 22.86
CA VAL A 341 -5.64 -19.96 22.34
C VAL A 341 -7.15 -20.12 22.18
N ALA A 342 -7.93 -19.73 23.19
CA ALA A 342 -9.39 -19.80 23.14
C ALA A 342 -9.99 -18.96 22.00
N GLN A 343 -9.41 -17.79 21.70
CA GLN A 343 -9.87 -16.93 20.60
C GLN A 343 -9.53 -17.50 19.22
N LEU A 344 -8.47 -18.32 19.07
CA LEU A 344 -8.04 -18.83 17.77
C LEU A 344 -9.11 -19.64 17.02
N ALA A 345 -10.06 -20.23 17.73
CA ALA A 345 -11.19 -20.94 17.12
C ALA A 345 -12.15 -20.02 16.33
N LYS A 346 -12.15 -18.71 16.63
CA LYS A 346 -13.00 -17.68 15.98
C LYS A 346 -12.26 -16.87 14.91
N GLU A 347 -10.94 -17.05 14.79
CA GLU A 347 -10.14 -16.36 13.77
C GLU A 347 -10.16 -17.14 12.45
N SER A 348 -9.78 -16.47 11.36
CA SER A 348 -9.52 -17.12 10.06
C SER A 348 -8.56 -18.30 10.22
N LYS A 349 -8.71 -19.35 9.42
CA LYS A 349 -7.88 -20.57 9.45
C LYS A 349 -6.39 -20.24 9.28
N ARG A 350 -6.09 -19.29 8.40
CA ARG A 350 -4.76 -18.71 8.16
C ARG A 350 -4.17 -18.09 9.43
N THR A 351 -4.94 -17.24 10.11
CA THR A 351 -4.50 -16.58 11.34
C THR A 351 -4.23 -17.60 12.44
N LYS A 352 -5.12 -18.58 12.60
CA LYS A 352 -4.93 -19.69 13.56
C LYS A 352 -3.62 -20.42 13.31
N ALA A 353 -3.36 -20.89 12.08
CA ALA A 353 -2.13 -21.58 11.73
C ALA A 353 -0.87 -20.72 11.94
N VAL A 354 -0.90 -19.44 11.54
CA VAL A 354 0.21 -18.49 11.74
C VAL A 354 0.53 -18.31 13.23
N ILE A 355 -0.49 -18.11 14.08
CA ILE A 355 -0.28 -17.87 15.51
C ILE A 355 0.23 -19.13 16.20
N LEU A 356 -0.28 -20.31 15.85
CA LEU A 356 0.21 -21.57 16.43
C LEU A 356 1.69 -21.82 16.09
N LEU A 357 2.10 -21.60 14.84
CA LEU A 357 3.51 -21.66 14.44
C LEU A 357 4.39 -20.67 15.24
N ALA A 358 3.92 -19.44 15.40
CA ALA A 358 4.68 -18.42 16.15
C ALA A 358 4.75 -18.74 17.66
N MET A 359 3.68 -19.26 18.24
CA MET A 359 3.53 -19.47 19.68
C MET A 359 4.15 -20.77 20.17
N HIS A 360 4.00 -21.86 19.43
CA HIS A 360 4.50 -23.18 19.83
C HIS A 360 5.91 -23.48 19.32
N LEU A 361 6.28 -22.95 18.15
CA LEU A 361 7.58 -23.20 17.53
C LEU A 361 8.48 -21.96 17.47
N GLY A 362 7.98 -20.79 17.89
CA GLY A 362 8.78 -19.57 17.97
C GLY A 362 9.29 -19.08 16.62
N LEU A 363 8.71 -19.51 15.50
CA LEU A 363 9.21 -19.18 14.16
C LEU A 363 9.22 -17.67 13.91
N ARG A 364 10.23 -17.18 13.17
CA ARG A 364 10.33 -15.76 12.83
C ARG A 364 9.26 -15.39 11.81
N ASP A 365 8.91 -14.10 11.79
CA ASP A 365 7.93 -13.53 10.85
C ASP A 365 8.26 -13.90 9.40
N CYS A 366 9.52 -13.75 8.99
CA CYS A 366 9.99 -14.09 7.66
C CYS A 366 9.96 -15.60 7.38
N ASP A 367 10.26 -16.45 8.36
CA ASP A 367 10.28 -17.91 8.18
C ASP A 367 8.85 -18.43 7.96
N ILE A 368 7.87 -17.94 8.74
CA ILE A 368 6.44 -18.24 8.53
C ILE A 368 6.00 -17.78 7.14
N CYS A 369 6.34 -16.54 6.75
CA CYS A 369 5.98 -16.00 5.43
C CYS A 369 6.60 -16.76 4.24
N ASN A 370 7.71 -17.49 4.46
CA ASN A 370 8.40 -18.25 3.41
C ASN A 370 8.19 -19.76 3.56
N LEU A 371 7.33 -20.23 4.46
CA LEU A 371 7.04 -21.65 4.63
C LEU A 371 6.42 -22.23 3.35
N THR A 372 7.03 -23.28 2.83
CA THR A 372 6.61 -23.95 1.59
C THR A 372 5.94 -25.30 1.86
N PHE A 373 5.22 -25.84 0.89
CA PHE A 373 4.64 -27.18 1.02
C PHE A 373 5.72 -28.26 1.23
N GLN A 374 6.87 -28.15 0.54
CA GLN A 374 7.98 -29.10 0.68
C GLN A 374 8.67 -29.03 2.05
N ALA A 375 8.49 -27.94 2.79
CA ALA A 375 9.01 -27.82 4.15
C ALA A 375 8.25 -28.71 5.14
N ILE A 376 7.06 -29.20 4.80
CA ILE A 376 6.23 -30.03 5.69
C ILE A 376 6.40 -31.51 5.32
N ASP A 377 7.08 -32.24 6.20
CA ASP A 377 7.23 -33.68 6.11
C ASP A 377 6.13 -34.35 6.95
N TRP A 378 4.96 -34.51 6.33
CA TRP A 378 3.78 -35.10 6.95
C TRP A 378 3.98 -36.56 7.38
N ARG A 379 4.92 -37.29 6.77
CA ARG A 379 5.14 -38.71 7.09
C ARG A 379 5.97 -38.88 8.37
N ASN A 380 6.86 -37.93 8.64
CA ASN A 380 7.78 -38.00 9.77
C ASN A 380 7.46 -36.95 10.86
N ASP A 381 6.30 -36.31 10.79
CA ASP A 381 5.86 -35.24 11.67
C ASP A 381 6.93 -34.15 11.88
N LYS A 382 7.50 -33.64 10.78
CA LYS A 382 8.58 -32.64 10.80
C LYS A 382 8.30 -31.44 9.93
N ILE A 383 8.77 -30.28 10.38
CA ILE A 383 8.91 -29.06 9.59
C ILE A 383 10.40 -28.84 9.36
N LYS A 384 10.83 -28.84 8.10
CA LYS A 384 12.21 -28.66 7.65
C LYS A 384 12.32 -27.38 6.86
N LEU A 385 13.04 -26.37 7.37
CA LEU A 385 13.18 -25.10 6.68
C LEU A 385 14.61 -24.57 6.74
N LEU A 386 14.98 -23.78 5.73
CA LEU A 386 16.17 -22.94 5.76
C LEU A 386 15.75 -21.57 6.30
N GLN A 387 16.28 -21.19 7.46
CA GLN A 387 15.91 -19.93 8.10
C GLN A 387 16.27 -18.76 7.19
N LYS A 388 15.29 -17.91 6.85
CA LYS A 388 15.47 -16.87 5.82
C LYS A 388 16.49 -15.79 6.22
N LYS A 389 16.61 -15.52 7.52
CA LYS A 389 17.51 -14.47 8.03
C LYS A 389 18.97 -14.92 8.10
N THR A 390 19.21 -16.17 8.49
CA THR A 390 20.54 -16.68 8.82
C THR A 390 21.08 -17.65 7.78
N GLY A 391 20.21 -18.28 6.98
CA GLY A 391 20.59 -19.35 6.06
C GLY A 391 20.79 -20.70 6.75
N GLU A 392 20.49 -20.81 8.05
CA GLU A 392 20.71 -22.04 8.82
C GLU A 392 19.56 -23.04 8.64
N PRO A 393 19.84 -24.34 8.50
CA PRO A 393 18.81 -25.36 8.47
C PRO A 393 18.17 -25.51 9.85
N LEU A 394 16.85 -25.66 9.89
CA LEU A 394 16.08 -25.87 11.11
C LEU A 394 15.08 -27.00 10.88
N VAL A 395 15.10 -27.97 11.81
CA VAL A 395 14.13 -29.07 11.86
C VAL A 395 13.35 -28.98 13.16
N LEU A 396 12.03 -28.88 13.05
CA LEU A 396 11.11 -28.77 14.17
C LEU A 396 10.04 -29.86 14.09
N PRO A 397 9.46 -30.28 15.23
CA PRO A 397 8.32 -31.18 15.21
C PRO A 397 7.08 -30.50 14.60
N LEU A 398 6.34 -31.24 13.78
CA LEU A 398 5.00 -30.88 13.34
C LEU A 398 4.00 -31.33 14.41
N LEU A 399 3.68 -30.44 15.35
CA LEU A 399 2.70 -30.74 16.39
C LEU A 399 1.30 -30.97 15.78
N PRO A 400 0.47 -31.88 16.33
CA PRO A 400 -0.83 -32.21 15.76
C PRO A 400 -1.76 -31.01 15.56
N ASP A 401 -1.79 -30.07 16.51
CA ASP A 401 -2.59 -28.84 16.44
C ASP A 401 -2.12 -27.90 15.31
N ILE A 402 -0.81 -27.79 15.11
CA ILE A 402 -0.19 -27.05 14.00
C ILE A 402 -0.52 -27.73 12.66
N GLY A 403 -0.31 -29.04 12.56
CA GLY A 403 -0.58 -29.81 11.35
C GLY A 403 -2.04 -29.70 10.92
N ASN A 404 -2.97 -29.87 11.87
CA ASN A 404 -4.41 -29.73 11.63
C ASN A 404 -4.78 -28.31 11.19
N ALA A 405 -4.22 -27.27 11.84
CA ALA A 405 -4.49 -25.88 11.46
C ALA A 405 -3.92 -25.53 10.07
N LEU A 406 -2.73 -26.04 9.73
CA LEU A 406 -2.15 -25.89 8.40
C LEU A 406 -3.03 -26.54 7.34
N MET A 407 -3.43 -27.80 7.57
CA MET A 407 -4.27 -28.55 6.64
C MET A 407 -5.63 -27.87 6.43
N ASP A 408 -6.28 -27.43 7.51
CA ASP A 408 -7.58 -26.76 7.44
C ASP A 408 -7.49 -25.44 6.64
N TYR A 409 -6.43 -24.65 6.84
CA TYR A 409 -6.19 -23.48 6.00
C TYR A 409 -5.93 -23.85 4.53
N ILE A 410 -5.05 -24.82 4.26
CA ILE A 410 -4.65 -25.22 2.91
C ILE A 410 -5.86 -25.72 2.10
N LEU A 411 -6.72 -26.55 2.70
CA LEU A 411 -7.84 -27.18 2.01
C LEU A 411 -9.06 -26.25 1.90
N ASN A 412 -9.32 -25.43 2.93
CA ASN A 412 -10.63 -24.80 3.09
C ASN A 412 -10.64 -23.27 3.06
N GLU A 413 -9.50 -22.58 3.08
CA GLU A 413 -9.46 -21.10 3.02
C GLU A 413 -8.38 -20.53 2.07
N ARG A 414 -7.29 -21.26 1.83
CA ARG A 414 -6.19 -20.81 0.98
C ARG A 414 -6.68 -20.55 -0.46
N PRO A 415 -6.45 -19.35 -1.03
CA PRO A 415 -6.75 -19.09 -2.44
C PRO A 415 -6.05 -20.08 -3.37
N LYS A 416 -6.77 -20.56 -4.38
CA LYS A 416 -6.20 -21.45 -5.41
C LYS A 416 -5.27 -20.67 -6.33
N ARG A 417 -4.19 -21.32 -6.75
CA ARG A 417 -3.19 -20.78 -7.68
C ARG A 417 -2.80 -21.87 -8.66
N ALA A 418 -2.85 -21.58 -9.96
CA ALA A 418 -2.57 -22.53 -11.03
C ALA A 418 -1.06 -22.68 -11.35
N ASP A 419 -0.23 -21.76 -10.85
CA ASP A 419 1.18 -21.61 -11.20
C ASP A 419 2.15 -22.36 -10.26
N HIS A 420 1.70 -23.45 -9.63
CA HIS A 420 2.50 -24.25 -8.67
C HIS A 420 3.18 -23.41 -7.56
N TYR A 421 2.58 -22.28 -7.18
CA TYR A 421 3.19 -21.34 -6.24
C TYR A 421 3.48 -22.00 -4.88
N PRO A 422 4.76 -22.10 -4.45
CA PRO A 422 5.20 -23.08 -3.45
C PRO A 422 4.86 -22.70 -2.01
N TYR A 423 4.49 -21.45 -1.75
CA TYR A 423 4.32 -20.90 -0.42
C TYR A 423 2.95 -21.22 0.18
N ILE A 424 2.92 -21.61 1.46
CA ILE A 424 1.67 -21.94 2.17
C ILE A 424 0.83 -20.68 2.41
N PHE A 425 1.39 -19.66 3.04
CA PHE A 425 0.64 -18.50 3.51
C PHE A 425 0.53 -17.39 2.46
N LEU A 426 -0.70 -17.11 2.01
CA LEU A 426 -0.98 -16.17 0.94
C LEU A 426 -1.78 -14.96 1.44
N ARG A 427 -1.75 -13.88 0.66
CA ARG A 427 -2.66 -12.73 0.80
C ARG A 427 -4.08 -13.11 0.38
N LYS A 428 -5.07 -12.54 1.07
CA LYS A 428 -6.48 -12.69 0.69
C LYS A 428 -6.79 -11.96 -0.61
N GLN A 429 -6.13 -10.83 -0.86
CA GLN A 429 -6.29 -10.03 -2.08
C GLN A 429 -5.42 -10.56 -3.21
N ALA A 430 -5.96 -10.51 -4.43
CA ALA A 430 -5.21 -10.75 -5.64
C ALA A 430 -4.12 -9.67 -5.85
N PRO A 431 -3.00 -10.03 -6.49
CA PRO A 431 -2.57 -11.40 -6.75
C PRO A 431 -2.18 -12.05 -5.43
N HIS A 432 -2.67 -13.28 -5.20
CA HIS A 432 -2.54 -14.06 -3.98
C HIS A 432 -1.09 -14.51 -3.73
N ASN A 433 -0.16 -13.57 -3.70
CA ASN A 433 1.24 -13.78 -3.39
C ASN A 433 1.42 -14.10 -1.92
N LYS A 434 2.60 -14.64 -1.59
CA LYS A 434 2.95 -14.94 -0.22
C LYS A 434 2.84 -13.70 0.67
N LEU A 435 2.59 -13.91 1.95
CA LEU A 435 2.66 -12.83 2.92
C LEU A 435 4.09 -12.26 2.98
N THR A 436 4.18 -10.94 3.11
CA THR A 436 5.47 -10.26 3.32
C THR A 436 5.80 -10.13 4.80
N SER A 437 4.76 -10.05 5.64
CA SER A 437 4.85 -10.07 7.09
C SER A 437 3.54 -10.55 7.69
N VAL A 438 3.61 -11.19 8.86
CA VAL A 438 2.46 -11.55 9.70
C VAL A 438 2.33 -10.65 10.94
N TYR A 439 3.24 -9.68 11.12
CA TYR A 439 3.22 -8.71 12.22
C TYR A 439 1.84 -8.06 12.44
N SER A 440 1.18 -7.59 11.37
CA SER A 440 -0.12 -6.93 11.48
C SER A 440 -1.22 -7.89 11.95
N THR A 441 -1.15 -9.16 11.56
CA THR A 441 -2.07 -10.20 12.01
C THR A 441 -1.92 -10.43 13.51
N CYS A 442 -0.67 -10.60 13.97
CA CYS A 442 -0.34 -10.76 15.38
C CYS A 442 -0.74 -9.53 16.22
N SER A 443 -0.34 -8.33 15.78
CA SER A 443 -0.57 -7.07 16.49
C SER A 443 -2.06 -6.76 16.62
N ARG A 444 -2.83 -6.98 15.55
CA ARG A 444 -4.29 -6.82 15.57
C ARG A 444 -4.95 -7.76 16.57
N LEU A 445 -4.58 -9.04 16.57
CA LEU A 445 -5.17 -10.03 17.47
C LEU A 445 -4.84 -9.73 18.94
N LEU A 446 -3.57 -9.43 19.25
CA LEU A 446 -3.15 -9.03 20.59
C LEU A 446 -3.89 -7.77 21.04
N GLY A 447 -4.02 -6.77 20.17
CA GLY A 447 -4.75 -5.53 20.44
C GLY A 447 -6.24 -5.75 20.67
N TYR A 448 -6.89 -6.56 19.82
CA TYR A 448 -8.31 -6.92 19.94
C TYR A 448 -8.61 -7.61 21.27
N LEU A 449 -7.70 -8.48 21.73
CA LEU A 449 -7.83 -9.16 23.02
C LEU A 449 -7.39 -8.31 24.21
N GLY A 450 -6.88 -7.10 23.98
CA GLY A 450 -6.34 -6.23 25.04
C GLY A 450 -5.11 -6.83 25.76
N ILE A 451 -4.41 -7.77 25.12
CA ILE A 451 -3.24 -8.44 25.72
C ILE A 451 -2.08 -7.43 25.78
N LYS A 452 -1.59 -7.19 26.99
CA LYS A 452 -0.42 -6.35 27.24
C LYS A 452 0.73 -7.26 27.68
N PRO A 453 1.91 -7.18 27.04
CA PRO A 453 3.05 -7.97 27.46
C PRO A 453 3.54 -7.51 28.84
N VAL A 454 4.12 -8.43 29.61
CA VAL A 454 4.56 -8.17 30.99
C VAL A 454 5.70 -7.13 31.03
N ASN A 455 6.66 -7.21 30.10
CA ASN A 455 7.89 -6.40 30.10
C ASN A 455 8.10 -5.57 28.82
N GLY A 456 7.16 -4.69 28.48
CA GLY A 456 7.36 -3.69 27.43
C GLY A 456 6.12 -3.41 26.59
N THR A 457 6.32 -3.08 25.31
CA THR A 457 5.25 -2.65 24.39
C THR A 457 5.26 -3.41 23.06
N ALA A 458 5.99 -4.54 22.99
CA ALA A 458 6.05 -5.35 21.79
C ALA A 458 4.66 -5.92 21.44
N ARG A 459 4.32 -5.96 20.14
CA ARG A 459 3.02 -6.44 19.63
C ARG A 459 3.14 -7.34 18.39
N GLY A 460 4.33 -7.88 18.12
CA GLY A 460 4.61 -8.62 16.89
C GLY A 460 4.92 -10.10 17.12
N VAL A 461 5.26 -10.81 16.05
CA VAL A 461 5.65 -12.24 16.07
C VAL A 461 6.75 -12.52 17.09
N HIS A 462 7.72 -11.63 17.20
CA HIS A 462 8.82 -11.78 18.17
C HIS A 462 8.34 -11.91 19.61
N LEU A 463 7.20 -11.32 19.98
CA LEU A 463 6.62 -11.49 21.31
C LEU A 463 6.25 -12.96 21.58
N PHE A 464 5.72 -13.68 20.58
CA PHE A 464 5.42 -15.11 20.71
C PHE A 464 6.68 -15.94 20.90
N ARG A 465 7.73 -15.66 20.10
CA ARG A 465 9.03 -16.32 20.24
C ARG A 465 9.62 -16.11 21.64
N TYR A 466 9.59 -14.88 22.15
CA TYR A 466 10.04 -14.58 23.51
C TYR A 466 9.18 -15.30 24.57
N SER A 467 7.87 -15.39 24.37
CA SER A 467 6.96 -16.09 25.29
C SER A 467 7.19 -17.60 25.30
N MET A 468 7.48 -18.20 24.14
CA MET A 468 7.86 -19.61 24.04
C MET A 468 9.15 -19.88 24.81
N VAL A 469 10.19 -19.04 24.61
CA VAL A 469 11.46 -19.20 25.31
C VAL A 469 11.27 -19.03 26.82
N HIS A 470 10.55 -18.00 27.26
CA HIS A 470 10.21 -17.82 28.67
C HIS A 470 9.53 -19.07 29.26
N LYS A 471 8.59 -19.69 28.53
CA LYS A 471 7.92 -20.92 28.97
C LYS A 471 8.87 -22.11 29.08
N LEU A 472 9.79 -22.28 28.13
CA LEU A 472 10.79 -23.35 28.16
C LEU A 472 11.80 -23.17 29.30
N LEU A 473 12.25 -21.94 29.55
CA LEU A 473 13.12 -21.60 30.69
C LEU A 473 12.41 -21.86 32.02
N ALA A 474 11.15 -21.42 32.16
CA ALA A 474 10.33 -21.69 33.35
C ALA A 474 10.12 -23.19 33.59
N ALA A 475 10.03 -23.99 32.53
CA ALA A 475 9.96 -25.44 32.57
C ALA A 475 11.33 -26.13 32.77
N LYS A 476 12.40 -25.37 33.01
CA LYS A 476 13.78 -25.86 33.21
C LYS A 476 14.32 -26.71 32.06
N VAL A 477 13.89 -26.42 30.84
CA VAL A 477 14.42 -27.06 29.64
C VAL A 477 15.90 -26.67 29.47
N PRO A 478 16.81 -27.61 29.16
CA PRO A 478 18.22 -27.29 28.97
C PRO A 478 18.43 -26.20 27.91
N HIS A 479 19.31 -25.25 28.20
CA HIS A 479 19.54 -24.08 27.32
C HIS A 479 19.90 -24.49 25.89
N GLN A 480 20.72 -25.53 25.72
CA GLN A 480 21.10 -26.02 24.39
C GLN A 480 19.87 -26.43 23.56
N VAL A 481 18.87 -27.09 24.18
CA VAL A 481 17.63 -27.47 23.49
C VAL A 481 16.84 -26.24 23.05
N ILE A 482 16.84 -25.17 23.86
CA ILE A 482 16.22 -23.89 23.51
C ILE A 482 16.98 -23.23 22.35
N THR A 483 18.31 -23.14 22.43
CA THR A 483 19.18 -22.60 21.36
C THR A 483 18.96 -23.35 20.04
N ASP A 484 18.89 -24.68 20.08
CA ASP A 484 18.66 -25.53 18.91
C ASP A 484 17.25 -25.33 18.34
N ALA A 485 16.22 -25.28 19.18
CA ALA A 485 14.84 -24.99 18.76
C ALA A 485 14.70 -23.59 18.13
N LEU A 486 15.50 -22.63 18.59
CA LEU A 486 15.59 -21.29 18.02
C LEU A 486 16.42 -21.25 16.72
N GLY A 487 17.23 -22.27 16.45
CA GLY A 487 18.21 -22.31 15.37
C GLY A 487 19.26 -21.21 15.50
N HIS A 488 19.77 -21.00 16.71
CA HIS A 488 20.85 -20.05 16.97
C HIS A 488 22.20 -20.74 16.90
N THR A 489 23.08 -20.27 16.02
CA THR A 489 24.46 -20.75 15.90
C THR A 489 25.45 -19.95 16.75
N SER A 490 25.07 -18.73 17.16
CA SER A 490 25.90 -17.84 17.96
C SER A 490 25.26 -17.58 19.33
N LYS A 491 26.07 -17.74 20.39
CA LYS A 491 25.69 -17.43 21.79
C LYS A 491 25.26 -15.97 21.97
N GLU A 492 25.74 -15.06 21.14
CA GLU A 492 25.32 -13.65 21.14
C GLU A 492 23.83 -13.49 20.83
N SER A 493 23.25 -14.42 20.05
CA SER A 493 21.83 -14.44 19.71
C SER A 493 20.94 -14.85 20.87
N ASP A 494 21.50 -15.52 21.88
CA ASP A 494 20.79 -15.96 23.08
C ASP A 494 20.76 -14.88 24.18
N LYS A 495 21.66 -13.89 24.13
CA LYS A 495 21.75 -12.80 25.12
C LYS A 495 20.41 -12.11 25.43
N PRO A 496 19.53 -11.82 24.45
CA PRO A 496 18.24 -11.21 24.73
C PRO A 496 17.29 -12.07 25.57
N TYR A 497 17.53 -13.37 25.70
CA TYR A 497 16.67 -14.32 26.43
C TYR A 497 17.21 -14.62 27.83
N LEU A 498 18.52 -14.48 28.06
CA LEU A 498 19.14 -14.73 29.37
C LEU A 498 18.50 -13.89 30.49
N SER A 499 18.09 -12.66 30.18
CA SER A 499 17.45 -11.78 31.16
C SER A 499 16.03 -12.19 31.57
N MET A 500 15.46 -13.22 30.95
CA MET A 500 14.16 -13.77 31.36
C MET A 500 14.27 -14.72 32.56
N GLU A 501 15.47 -15.19 32.89
CA GLU A 501 15.69 -16.09 34.04
C GLU A 501 15.92 -15.33 35.34
N GLU A 502 15.07 -14.35 35.66
CA GLU A 502 15.26 -13.52 36.86
C GLU A 502 15.38 -14.37 38.14
N SER A 503 14.59 -15.44 38.25
CA SER A 503 14.64 -16.35 39.41
C SER A 503 15.94 -17.13 39.51
N MET A 504 16.49 -17.63 38.40
CA MET A 504 17.78 -18.35 38.41
C MET A 504 18.94 -17.39 38.62
N LEU A 505 18.91 -16.21 37.99
CA LEU A 505 19.91 -15.16 38.18
C LEU A 505 19.96 -14.69 39.64
N ARG A 506 18.81 -14.60 40.33
CA ARG A 506 18.74 -14.30 41.77
C ARG A 506 19.34 -15.39 42.67
N MET A 507 19.45 -16.64 42.22
CA MET A 507 20.12 -17.70 42.99
C MET A 507 21.64 -17.69 42.84
N CYS A 508 22.16 -16.97 41.84
CA CYS A 508 23.59 -16.84 41.57
C CYS A 508 24.21 -15.53 42.10
N ALA A 509 23.38 -14.65 42.66
CA ALA A 509 23.77 -13.40 43.31
C ALA A 509 23.77 -13.60 44.83
#